data_AF-A0A949WFQ7-F1
#
_entry.id   AF-A0A949WFQ7-F1
#
_cell.length_a   1.000
_cell.length_b   1.000
_cell.length_c   1.000
_cell.angle_alpha   90.00
_cell.angle_beta   90.00
_cell.angle_gamma   90.00
#
_symmetry.space_group_name_H-M   'P 1'
#
loop_
_entity.id
_entity.type
_entity.pdbx_description
1 polymer ?
#
loop_
_entity_poly.entity_id
_entity_poly.type
_entity_poly.pdbx_seq_one_letter_code
_entity_poly.pdbx_strand_id
1 'polypeptide(L)'
;MKATFPKAIITLSAFILLLGLAETASAQYRRNWRYRSATTKAQVDRVINRVEAQLDHFVGEYNRSLDRSRLDGTGREDWLNKRARDLESATDELRRDFDRRDSWGENRDEVRRCLNIATDIDKSMRSMRLGAATESNWARLRVELNALADIYSMPRIGSAKYR
;
A
#
# COMPACT_ATOMS: atom_id res chain seq x y z
N MET A 1 -12.35 -81.88 -19.86
CA MET A 1 -10.99 -81.30 -19.88
C MET A 1 -10.89 -80.31 -21.03
N LYS A 2 -10.30 -79.13 -20.75
CA LYS A 2 -9.87 -78.01 -21.60
C LYS A 2 -10.57 -76.70 -21.22
N ALA A 3 -9.92 -76.02 -20.29
CA ALA A 3 -10.09 -74.61 -19.99
C ALA A 3 -9.40 -73.78 -21.08
N THR A 4 -10.06 -72.72 -21.55
CA THR A 4 -9.41 -71.52 -22.11
C THR A 4 -10.37 -70.32 -21.99
N PHE A 5 -10.25 -69.56 -20.89
CA PHE A 5 -10.39 -68.10 -20.93
C PHE A 5 -9.07 -67.51 -21.49
N PRO A 6 -8.92 -66.20 -21.82
CA PRO A 6 -9.87 -65.08 -21.81
C PRO A 6 -9.84 -64.27 -23.13
N LYS A 7 -10.72 -63.27 -23.30
CA LYS A 7 -10.36 -61.89 -23.71
C LYS A 7 -11.48 -60.94 -23.26
N ALA A 8 -11.37 -60.49 -22.02
CA ALA A 8 -12.08 -59.32 -21.54
C ALA A 8 -11.61 -58.11 -22.36
N ILE A 9 -12.46 -57.57 -23.21
CA ILE A 9 -12.25 -56.23 -23.76
C ILE A 9 -12.72 -55.27 -22.67
N ILE A 10 -11.75 -54.88 -21.86
CA ILE A 10 -11.86 -53.82 -20.86
C ILE A 10 -12.09 -52.52 -21.63
N THR A 11 -13.32 -52.03 -21.69
CA THR A 11 -13.60 -50.65 -22.09
C THR A 11 -13.22 -49.73 -20.93
N LEU A 12 -11.92 -49.47 -20.82
CA LEU A 12 -11.34 -48.46 -19.95
C LEU A 12 -11.66 -47.08 -20.54
N SER A 13 -12.87 -46.57 -20.30
CA SER A 13 -13.20 -45.18 -20.60
C SER A 13 -12.70 -44.29 -19.47
N ALA A 14 -11.39 -44.16 -19.38
CA ALA A 14 -10.74 -43.10 -18.63
C ALA A 14 -10.75 -41.83 -19.49
N PHE A 15 -11.79 -41.02 -19.36
CA PHE A 15 -11.74 -39.63 -19.81
C PHE A 15 -11.87 -38.71 -18.59
N ILE A 16 -10.71 -38.49 -17.96
CA ILE A 16 -10.50 -37.41 -17.00
C ILE A 16 -10.66 -36.10 -17.78
N LEU A 17 -11.83 -35.49 -17.70
CA LEU A 17 -12.03 -34.07 -18.02
C LEU A 17 -12.01 -33.27 -16.71
N LEU A 18 -10.86 -33.31 -16.04
CA LEU A 18 -10.43 -32.29 -15.08
C LEU A 18 -9.51 -31.35 -15.85
N LEU A 19 -10.06 -30.32 -16.51
CA LEU A 19 -9.34 -29.12 -16.97
C LEU A 19 -10.35 -28.14 -17.57
N GLY A 20 -10.66 -27.07 -16.83
CA GLY A 20 -11.56 -26.02 -17.31
C GLY A 20 -11.93 -24.92 -16.32
N LEU A 21 -11.48 -24.96 -15.06
CA LEU A 21 -11.63 -23.85 -14.11
C LEU A 21 -10.29 -23.48 -13.50
N ALA A 22 -9.32 -23.17 -14.35
CA ALA A 22 -8.05 -22.58 -13.94
C ALA A 22 -7.83 -21.22 -14.59
N GLU A 23 -8.87 -20.39 -14.72
CA GLU A 23 -8.71 -18.96 -14.97
C GLU A 23 -9.76 -18.14 -14.20
N THR A 24 -9.59 -18.06 -12.88
CA THR A 24 -10.14 -16.92 -12.12
C THR A 24 -9.13 -16.34 -11.14
N ALA A 25 -7.84 -16.35 -11.46
CA ALA A 25 -6.86 -15.56 -10.70
C ALA A 25 -7.05 -14.04 -10.90
N SER A 26 -7.78 -13.62 -11.93
CA SER A 26 -8.06 -12.19 -12.23
C SER A 26 -9.47 -11.74 -11.87
N ALA A 27 -10.42 -12.65 -11.62
CA ALA A 27 -11.80 -12.29 -11.24
C ALA A 27 -11.97 -11.97 -9.74
N GLN A 28 -11.04 -12.43 -8.89
CA GLN A 28 -11.05 -12.14 -7.45
C GLN A 28 -10.72 -10.67 -7.15
N TYR A 29 -10.00 -9.98 -8.04
CA TYR A 29 -9.68 -8.56 -7.88
C TYR A 29 -10.94 -7.66 -8.00
N ARG A 30 -11.87 -8.03 -8.90
CA ARG A 30 -13.12 -7.27 -9.12
C ARG A 30 -14.23 -7.58 -8.12
N ARG A 31 -14.19 -8.75 -7.48
CA ARG A 31 -15.25 -9.20 -6.55
C ARG A 31 -15.04 -8.69 -5.12
N ASN A 32 -13.80 -8.39 -4.72
CA ASN A 32 -13.47 -7.92 -3.37
C ASN A 32 -13.85 -6.44 -3.09
N TRP A 33 -14.14 -5.64 -4.14
CA TRP A 33 -14.60 -4.25 -3.99
C TRP A 33 -16.05 -4.13 -3.51
N ARG A 34 -16.88 -5.15 -3.75
CA ARG A 34 -18.33 -5.13 -3.43
C ARG A 34 -18.66 -5.51 -1.98
N TYR A 35 -17.72 -6.10 -1.23
CA TYR A 35 -17.96 -6.65 0.10
C TYR A 35 -17.15 -6.02 1.24
N ARG A 36 -16.22 -5.09 0.96
CA ARG A 36 -15.59 -4.24 1.98
C ARG A 36 -16.47 -3.02 2.26
N SER A 37 -17.50 -3.23 3.08
CA SER A 37 -18.22 -2.25 3.90
C SER A 37 -18.16 -0.78 3.46
N ALA A 38 -19.23 -0.31 2.80
CA ALA A 38 -19.76 1.07 2.77
C ALA A 38 -18.77 2.25 2.93
N THR A 39 -17.57 2.18 2.36
CA THR A 39 -16.60 3.29 2.43
C THR A 39 -17.04 4.35 1.43
N THR A 40 -17.37 5.53 1.96
CA THR A 40 -17.87 6.68 1.20
C THR A 40 -16.73 7.59 0.79
N LYS A 41 -16.92 8.36 -0.29
CA LYS A 41 -15.96 9.41 -0.70
C LYS A 41 -15.66 10.37 0.46
N ALA A 42 -16.67 10.79 1.22
CA ALA A 42 -16.49 11.65 2.39
C ALA A 42 -15.67 11.02 3.54
N GLN A 43 -15.65 9.69 3.69
CA GLN A 43 -14.77 9.03 4.65
C GLN A 43 -13.32 9.05 4.18
N VAL A 44 -13.08 8.79 2.88
CA VAL A 44 -11.73 8.81 2.30
C VAL A 44 -11.18 10.24 2.30
N ASP A 45 -12.00 11.22 1.96
CA ASP A 45 -11.67 12.65 2.00
C ASP A 45 -11.13 13.07 3.38
N ARG A 46 -11.83 12.69 4.45
CA ARG A 46 -11.39 12.97 5.83
C ARG A 46 -10.05 12.32 6.16
N VAL A 47 -9.74 11.15 5.61
CA VAL A 47 -8.42 10.52 5.81
C VAL A 47 -7.34 11.28 5.05
N ILE A 48 -7.58 11.65 3.79
CA ILE A 48 -6.64 12.44 2.98
C ILE A 48 -6.31 13.77 3.67
N ASN A 49 -7.33 14.50 4.15
CA ASN A 49 -7.12 15.76 4.88
C ASN A 49 -6.29 15.57 6.18
N ARG A 50 -6.47 14.45 6.90
CA ARG A 50 -5.64 14.15 8.08
C ARG A 50 -4.21 13.77 7.70
N VAL A 51 -4.01 13.09 6.57
CA VAL A 51 -2.67 12.82 6.02
C VAL A 51 -1.96 14.14 5.71
N GLU A 52 -2.59 15.07 4.98
CA GLU A 52 -2.02 16.38 4.66
C GLU A 52 -1.62 17.16 5.93
N ALA A 53 -2.57 17.36 6.85
CA ALA A 53 -2.29 18.10 8.07
C ALA A 53 -1.16 17.48 8.91
N GLN A 54 -1.15 16.15 9.04
CA GLN A 54 -0.13 15.45 9.82
C GLN A 54 1.22 15.40 9.08
N LEU A 55 1.21 15.43 7.75
CA LEU A 55 2.39 15.49 6.91
C LEU A 55 3.08 16.85 7.06
N ASP A 56 2.34 17.96 7.02
CA ASP A 56 2.91 19.30 7.21
C ASP A 56 3.63 19.42 8.56
N HIS A 57 3.00 18.92 9.64
CA HIS A 57 3.61 18.87 10.96
C HIS A 57 4.85 17.98 11.00
N PHE A 58 4.81 16.84 10.32
CA PHE A 58 5.95 15.93 10.22
C PHE A 58 7.10 16.55 9.44
N VAL A 59 6.87 17.09 8.23
CA VAL A 59 7.90 17.66 7.37
C VAL A 59 8.63 18.80 8.08
N GLY A 60 7.89 19.71 8.71
CA GLY A 60 8.50 20.82 9.44
C GLY A 60 9.39 20.37 10.61
N GLU A 61 8.93 19.38 11.39
CA GLU A 61 9.71 18.85 12.51
C GLU A 61 10.87 17.94 12.05
N TYR A 62 10.68 17.22 10.94
CA TYR A 62 11.67 16.35 10.34
C TYR A 62 12.86 17.14 9.81
N ASN A 63 12.61 18.23 9.08
CA ASN A 63 13.66 19.14 8.60
C ASN A 63 14.46 19.69 9.79
N ARG A 64 13.79 20.27 10.80
CA ARG A 64 14.47 20.82 11.99
C ARG A 64 15.31 19.79 12.74
N SER A 65 14.84 18.55 12.82
CA SER A 65 15.59 17.48 13.48
C SER A 65 16.78 16.99 12.66
N LEU A 66 16.69 17.03 11.33
CA LEU A 66 17.84 16.76 10.46
C LEU A 66 18.89 17.87 10.57
N ASP A 67 18.47 19.14 10.54
CA ASP A 67 19.35 20.32 10.71
C ASP A 67 20.10 20.31 12.08
N ARG A 68 19.55 19.62 13.09
CA ARG A 68 20.14 19.49 14.43
C ARG A 68 20.90 18.18 14.64
N SER A 69 20.93 17.32 13.63
CA SER A 69 21.56 16.01 13.69
C SER A 69 22.99 16.05 13.15
N ARG A 70 23.67 14.90 13.21
CA ARG A 70 24.98 14.72 12.56
C ARG A 70 24.89 14.67 11.02
N LEU A 71 23.68 14.72 10.46
CA LEU A 71 23.44 14.73 9.03
C LEU A 71 23.36 16.15 8.46
N ASP A 72 23.34 17.18 9.31
CA ASP A 72 23.30 18.58 8.90
C ASP A 72 24.43 18.90 7.88
N GLY A 73 24.05 19.52 6.77
CA GLY A 73 24.92 19.89 5.67
C GLY A 73 25.43 18.72 4.82
N THR A 74 24.85 17.52 4.98
CA THR A 74 25.29 16.33 4.22
C THR A 74 24.33 15.99 3.08
N GLY A 75 24.84 15.36 2.02
CA GLY A 75 23.97 14.85 0.95
C GLY A 75 22.97 13.78 1.40
N ARG A 76 23.18 13.16 2.58
CA ARG A 76 22.21 12.25 3.18
C ARG A 76 21.00 13.01 3.70
N GLU A 77 21.18 14.15 4.34
CA GLU A 77 20.10 15.04 4.75
C GLU A 77 19.33 15.55 3.53
N ASP A 78 20.01 16.03 2.49
CA ASP A 78 19.36 16.51 1.25
C ASP A 78 18.43 15.45 0.65
N TRP A 79 18.91 14.20 0.59
CA TRP A 79 18.11 13.08 0.10
C TRP A 79 16.88 12.82 0.98
N LEU A 80 17.02 12.92 2.30
CA LEU A 80 15.93 12.71 3.26
C LEU A 80 14.88 13.82 3.17
N ASN A 81 15.31 15.07 3.14
CA ASN A 81 14.44 16.23 2.95
C ASN A 81 13.78 16.21 1.57
N LYS A 82 14.47 15.74 0.53
CA LYS A 82 13.85 15.50 -0.78
C LYS A 82 12.75 14.44 -0.70
N ARG A 83 12.97 13.33 0.01
CA ARG A 83 11.95 12.28 0.12
C ARG A 83 10.70 12.76 0.87
N ALA A 84 10.87 13.60 1.89
CA ALA A 84 9.76 14.25 2.60
C ALA A 84 8.95 15.17 1.67
N ARG A 85 9.63 16.04 0.89
CA ARG A 85 9.01 16.90 -0.13
C ARG A 85 8.33 16.11 -1.26
N ASP A 86 8.93 14.99 -1.68
CA ASP A 86 8.31 14.10 -2.68
C ASP A 86 6.98 13.51 -2.15
N LEU A 87 6.88 13.24 -0.84
CA LEU A 87 5.64 12.75 -0.21
C LEU A 87 4.58 13.84 -0.13
N GLU A 88 4.97 15.07 0.22
CA GLU A 88 4.10 16.25 0.20
C GLU A 88 3.51 16.47 -1.18
N SER A 89 4.37 16.55 -2.21
CA SER A 89 3.94 16.69 -3.60
C SER A 89 3.03 15.55 -4.08
N ALA A 90 3.28 14.31 -3.64
CA ALA A 90 2.43 13.16 -3.98
C ALA A 90 1.08 13.19 -3.28
N THR A 91 1.03 13.69 -2.04
CA THR A 91 -0.21 13.84 -1.28
C THR A 91 -1.05 14.97 -1.86
N ASP A 92 -0.44 16.09 -2.25
CA ASP A 92 -1.15 17.17 -2.94
C ASP A 92 -1.73 16.71 -4.27
N GLU A 93 -1.00 15.89 -5.02
CA GLU A 93 -1.49 15.30 -6.26
C GLU A 93 -2.67 14.36 -6.00
N LEU A 94 -2.55 13.49 -4.99
CA LEU A 94 -3.66 12.64 -4.54
C LEU A 94 -4.89 13.47 -4.19
N ARG A 95 -4.75 14.58 -3.44
CA ARG A 95 -5.85 15.47 -3.08
C ARG A 95 -6.52 16.07 -4.31
N ARG A 96 -5.72 16.68 -5.20
CA ARG A 96 -6.24 17.30 -6.41
C ARG A 96 -6.97 16.30 -7.32
N ASP A 97 -6.45 15.08 -7.45
CA ASP A 97 -7.05 14.03 -8.27
C ASP A 97 -8.31 13.47 -7.60
N PHE A 98 -8.28 13.31 -6.29
CA PHE A 98 -9.43 12.85 -5.51
C PHE A 98 -10.63 13.79 -5.62
N ASP A 99 -10.37 15.10 -5.62
CA ASP A 99 -11.41 16.12 -5.81
C ASP A 99 -12.01 16.06 -7.21
N ARG A 100 -11.19 15.78 -8.23
CA ARG A 100 -11.60 15.70 -9.64
C ARG A 100 -12.36 14.42 -10.00
N ARG A 101 -12.09 13.29 -9.33
CA ARG A 101 -12.67 11.98 -9.68
C ARG A 101 -13.98 11.72 -8.94
N ASP A 102 -14.93 11.04 -9.57
CA ASP A 102 -16.25 10.78 -8.97
C ASP A 102 -16.19 9.71 -7.89
N SER A 103 -15.40 8.66 -8.11
CA SER A 103 -15.22 7.57 -7.15
C SER A 103 -13.86 7.65 -6.48
N TRP A 104 -13.85 7.48 -5.15
CA TRP A 104 -12.60 7.41 -4.39
C TRP A 104 -11.70 6.29 -4.92
N GLY A 105 -12.27 5.16 -5.33
CA GLY A 105 -11.52 3.98 -5.76
C GLY A 105 -10.64 4.20 -6.98
N GLU A 106 -10.89 5.25 -7.75
CA GLU A 106 -10.08 5.62 -8.91
C GLU A 106 -8.69 6.12 -8.50
N ASN A 107 -8.50 6.65 -7.28
CA ASN A 107 -7.23 7.24 -6.82
C ASN A 107 -6.19 6.21 -6.33
N ARG A 108 -6.31 4.98 -6.82
CA ARG A 108 -5.54 3.85 -6.33
C ARG A 108 -4.05 3.99 -6.63
N ASP A 109 -3.70 4.56 -7.78
CA ASP A 109 -2.30 4.67 -8.20
C ASP A 109 -1.59 5.80 -7.45
N GLU A 110 -2.29 6.89 -7.16
CA GLU A 110 -1.82 8.03 -6.37
C GLU A 110 -1.58 7.61 -4.91
N VAL A 111 -2.50 6.83 -4.32
CA VAL A 111 -2.30 6.25 -2.98
C VAL A 111 -1.08 5.32 -2.97
N ARG A 112 -0.91 4.47 -4.00
CA ARG A 112 0.27 3.60 -4.09
C ARG A 112 1.56 4.43 -4.12
N ARG A 113 1.58 5.52 -4.88
CA ARG A 113 2.74 6.43 -4.96
C ARG A 113 3.09 7.00 -3.58
N CYS A 114 2.11 7.50 -2.84
CA CYS A 114 2.29 8.01 -1.48
C CYS A 114 2.89 6.94 -0.55
N LEU A 115 2.31 5.73 -0.54
CA LEU A 115 2.75 4.62 0.34
C LEU A 115 4.17 4.14 0.02
N ASN A 116 4.56 4.14 -1.26
CA ASN A 116 5.91 3.77 -1.66
C ASN A 116 6.95 4.76 -1.13
N ILE A 117 6.71 6.07 -1.30
CA ILE A 117 7.58 7.14 -0.79
C ILE A 117 7.66 7.08 0.73
N ALA A 118 6.52 6.94 1.40
CA ALA A 118 6.44 6.85 2.85
C ALA A 118 7.14 5.60 3.41
N THR A 119 7.23 4.51 2.64
CA THR A 119 7.98 3.31 3.03
C THR A 119 9.49 3.59 3.11
N ASP A 120 10.04 4.40 2.20
CA ASP A 120 11.45 4.80 2.26
C ASP A 120 11.74 5.70 3.47
N ILE A 121 10.79 6.57 3.82
CA ILE A 121 10.85 7.39 5.03
C ILE A 121 10.79 6.49 6.28
N ASP A 122 9.87 5.51 6.34
CA ASP A 122 9.75 4.58 7.49
C ASP A 122 11.06 3.84 7.77
N LYS A 123 11.75 3.37 6.70
CA LYS A 123 13.06 2.71 6.82
C LYS A 123 14.11 3.64 7.45
N SER A 124 14.10 4.90 7.05
CA SER A 124 15.01 5.92 7.58
C SER A 124 14.65 6.24 9.05
N MET A 125 13.37 6.45 9.36
CA MET A 125 12.88 6.71 10.72
C MET A 125 13.15 5.57 11.70
N ARG A 126 13.24 4.32 11.23
CA ARG A 126 13.59 3.16 12.08
C ARG A 126 15.08 3.04 12.38
N SER A 127 15.92 3.52 11.47
CA SER A 127 17.38 3.43 11.59
C SER A 127 17.98 4.65 12.27
N MET A 128 17.29 5.79 12.23
CA MET A 128 17.74 7.05 12.80
C MET A 128 16.95 7.40 14.06
N ARG A 129 17.61 8.07 15.01
CA ARG A 129 16.98 8.62 16.21
C ARG A 129 16.93 10.14 16.06
N LEU A 130 15.83 10.65 15.53
CA LEU A 130 15.63 12.08 15.23
C LEU A 130 14.89 12.82 16.35
N GLY A 131 14.70 12.17 17.50
CA GLY A 131 14.07 12.76 18.68
C GLY A 131 12.58 12.46 18.77
N ALA A 132 12.06 12.56 20.00
CA ALA A 132 10.72 12.09 20.34
C ALA A 132 9.60 12.83 19.57
N ALA A 133 9.77 14.12 19.28
CA ALA A 133 8.77 14.90 18.55
C ALA A 133 8.62 14.42 17.10
N THR A 134 9.74 14.31 16.36
CA THR A 134 9.77 13.79 14.99
C THR A 134 9.24 12.35 14.92
N GLU A 135 9.67 11.49 15.83
CA GLU A 135 9.21 10.09 15.90
C GLU A 135 7.70 10.00 16.19
N SER A 136 7.18 10.84 17.09
CA SER A 136 5.75 10.91 17.38
C SER A 136 4.94 11.39 16.18
N ASN A 137 5.40 12.45 15.50
CA ASN A 137 4.74 12.96 14.29
C ASN A 137 4.75 11.92 13.17
N TRP A 138 5.86 11.21 12.98
CA TRP A 138 5.92 10.10 12.03
C TRP A 138 4.93 8.99 12.38
N ALA A 139 4.85 8.59 13.65
CA ALA A 139 3.93 7.55 14.08
C ALA A 139 2.47 7.91 13.78
N ARG A 140 2.07 9.18 14.01
CA ARG A 140 0.74 9.68 13.68
C ARG A 140 0.48 9.69 12.17
N LEU A 141 1.43 10.20 11.38
CA LEU A 141 1.32 10.21 9.92
C LEU A 141 1.18 8.80 9.36
N ARG A 142 1.99 7.87 9.87
CA ARG A 142 1.98 6.46 9.45
C ARG A 142 0.65 5.78 9.78
N VAL A 143 -0.04 6.16 10.85
CA VAL A 143 -1.39 5.65 11.14
C VAL A 143 -2.37 6.06 10.04
N GLU A 144 -2.40 7.33 9.66
CA GLU A 144 -3.32 7.84 8.62
C GLU A 144 -2.98 7.26 7.23
N LEU A 145 -1.70 7.16 6.88
CA LEU A 145 -1.27 6.50 5.64
C LEU A 145 -1.66 5.01 5.62
N ASN A 146 -1.58 4.31 6.76
CA ASN A 146 -2.03 2.93 6.84
C ASN A 146 -3.56 2.81 6.76
N ALA A 147 -4.33 3.81 7.20
CA ALA A 147 -5.76 3.84 6.96
C ALA A 147 -6.08 3.91 5.45
N LEU A 148 -5.33 4.72 4.67
CA LEU A 148 -5.41 4.68 3.21
C LEU A 148 -5.01 3.32 2.65
N ALA A 149 -3.93 2.71 3.15
CA ALA A 149 -3.52 1.38 2.70
C ALA A 149 -4.65 0.35 2.91
N ASP A 150 -5.34 0.39 4.06
CA ASP A 150 -6.45 -0.52 4.36
C ASP A 150 -7.65 -0.32 3.42
N ILE A 151 -8.05 0.94 3.20
CA ILE A 151 -9.15 1.32 2.29
C ILE A 151 -8.88 0.77 0.88
N TYR A 152 -7.67 0.95 0.36
CA TYR A 152 -7.29 0.55 -1.00
C TYR A 152 -6.77 -0.89 -1.10
N SER A 153 -6.88 -1.67 -0.02
CA SER A 153 -6.40 -3.07 0.02
C SER A 153 -4.92 -3.22 -0.34
N MET A 154 -4.09 -2.28 0.12
CA MET A 154 -2.65 -2.24 -0.10
C MET A 154 -1.89 -2.72 1.13
N PRO A 155 -0.62 -3.14 0.99
CA PRO A 155 0.16 -3.51 2.15
C PRO A 155 0.50 -2.27 2.98
N ARG A 156 0.41 -2.41 4.30
CA ARG A 156 0.72 -1.34 5.26
C ARG A 156 2.21 -1.00 5.26
N ILE A 157 2.52 0.27 5.50
CA ILE A 157 3.88 0.75 5.75
C ILE A 157 4.45 -0.01 6.93
N GLY A 158 5.60 -0.66 6.72
CA GLY A 158 6.29 -1.39 7.76
C GLY A 158 5.85 -2.84 7.97
N SER A 159 4.93 -3.34 7.14
CA SER A 159 4.60 -4.77 7.04
C SER A 159 5.78 -5.58 6.49
N ALA A 160 5.76 -6.90 6.68
CA ALA A 160 6.85 -7.80 6.24
C ALA A 160 7.17 -7.70 4.75
N LYS A 161 6.19 -7.30 3.92
CA LYS A 161 6.37 -7.07 2.47
C LYS A 161 7.30 -5.89 2.14
N TYR A 162 7.52 -5.00 3.10
CA TYR A 162 8.33 -3.79 2.95
C TYR A 162 9.51 -3.73 3.94
N ARG A 163 9.73 -4.80 4.71
CA ARG A 163 10.91 -4.95 5.59
C ARG A 163 12.14 -5.29 4.78
#